data_AF-A0A536PRI6-F1
#
_entry.id   AF-A0A536PRI6-F1
#
_cell.length_a   1.000
_cell.length_b   1.000
_cell.length_c   1.000
_cell.angle_alpha   90.00
_cell.angle_beta   90.00
_cell.angle_gamma   90.00
#
_symmetry.space_group_name_H-M   'P 1'
#
loop_
_entity.id
_entity.type
_entity.pdbx_description
1 polymer ?
#
loop_
_entity_poly.entity_id
_entity_poly.type
_entity_poly.pdbx_seq_one_letter_code
_entity_poly.pdbx_strand_id
1 'polypeptide(L)'
;MYETIQTESQRTRIRLIATKAQAAERKLNLYALDNVLWALEDLNLRERSVVPGDVVEQLLAFGVPYRSDVKIPDLIELVFTAQEQFMNVEPDEINRVPTLEELEAYFEQSRVA
;
A
#
# COMPACT_ATOMS: atom_id res chain seq x y z
N MET A 1 33.59 -19.18 4.16
CA MET A 1 32.84 -19.35 2.89
C MET A 1 31.43 -19.91 3.15
N TYR A 2 31.27 -21.07 3.79
CA TYR A 2 29.94 -21.65 4.07
C TYR A 2 29.04 -20.77 4.98
N GLU A 3 29.59 -20.17 6.04
CA GLU A 3 28.82 -19.30 6.95
C GLU A 3 28.34 -18.00 6.28
N THR A 4 29.13 -17.45 5.36
CA THR A 4 28.80 -16.23 4.61
C THR A 4 27.58 -16.47 3.70
N ILE A 5 27.57 -17.58 2.97
CA ILE A 5 26.47 -17.97 2.06
C ILE A 5 25.18 -18.24 2.85
N GLN A 6 25.27 -18.87 4.02
CA GLN A 6 24.11 -19.11 4.88
C GLN A 6 23.51 -17.81 5.43
N THR A 7 24.36 -16.87 5.84
CA THR A 7 23.92 -15.58 6.38
C THR A 7 23.26 -14.71 5.30
N GLU A 8 23.79 -14.72 4.07
CA GLU A 8 23.20 -14.03 2.92
C GLU A 8 21.86 -14.65 2.52
N SER A 9 21.76 -15.98 2.47
CA SER A 9 20.50 -16.68 2.19
C SER A 9 19.40 -16.36 3.21
N GLN A 10 19.74 -16.29 4.50
CA GLN A 10 18.82 -15.89 5.56
C GLN A 10 18.35 -14.44 5.41
N ARG A 11 19.25 -13.50 5.10
CA ARG A 11 18.91 -12.09 4.86
C ARG A 11 17.95 -11.93 3.68
N THR A 12 18.20 -12.63 2.57
CA THR A 12 17.32 -12.62 1.40
C THR A 12 15.94 -13.18 1.73
N ARG A 13 15.86 -14.27 2.50
CA ARG A 13 14.58 -14.85 2.94
C ARG A 13 13.80 -13.91 3.85
N ILE A 14 14.47 -13.24 4.80
CA ILE A 14 13.83 -12.25 5.69
C ILE A 14 13.30 -11.06 4.88
N ARG A 15 14.09 -10.54 3.95
CA ARG A 15 13.66 -9.46 3.05
C ARG A 15 12.43 -9.85 2.23
N LEU A 16 12.43 -11.05 1.65
CA LEU A 16 11.28 -11.55 0.89
C LEU A 16 10.01 -11.66 1.76
N ILE A 17 10.14 -12.12 3.00
CA ILE A 17 9.02 -12.20 3.95
C ILE A 17 8.52 -10.79 4.30
N ALA A 18 9.43 -9.85 4.56
CA ALA A 18 9.08 -8.47 4.87
C ALA A 18 8.31 -7.80 3.70
N THR A 19 8.81 -7.93 2.46
CA THR A 19 8.12 -7.41 1.27
C THR A 19 6.74 -8.02 1.08
N LYS A 20 6.59 -9.33 1.30
CA LYS A 20 5.27 -9.99 1.23
C LYS A 20 4.32 -9.51 2.32
N ALA A 21 4.83 -9.32 3.54
CA ALA A 21 4.04 -8.80 4.66
C ALA A 21 3.56 -7.37 4.36
N GLN A 22 4.44 -6.50 3.87
CA GLN A 22 4.10 -5.13 3.48
C GLN A 22 3.06 -5.08 2.35
N ALA A 23 3.19 -5.95 1.34
CA ALA A 23 2.21 -6.05 0.26
C ALA A 23 0.83 -6.53 0.78
N ALA A 24 0.82 -7.47 1.72
CA ALA A 24 -0.40 -7.96 2.33
C ALA A 24 -1.07 -6.87 3.20
N GLU A 25 -0.30 -6.16 4.02
CA GLU A 25 -0.76 -5.03 4.83
C GLU A 25 -1.38 -3.94 3.96
N ARG A 26 -0.70 -3.54 2.88
CA ARG A 26 -1.22 -2.58 1.90
C ARG A 26 -2.58 -3.00 1.33
N LYS A 27 -2.71 -4.27 0.96
CA LYS A 27 -3.96 -4.82 0.43
C LYS A 27 -5.08 -4.79 1.47
N LEU A 28 -4.77 -5.11 2.73
CA LEU A 28 -5.73 -5.03 3.83
C LEU A 28 -6.19 -3.58 4.08
N ASN A 29 -5.27 -2.62 4.06
CA ASN A 29 -5.58 -1.20 4.23
C ASN A 29 -6.49 -0.68 3.10
N LEU A 30 -6.23 -1.07 1.85
CA LEU A 30 -7.10 -0.74 0.72
C LEU A 30 -8.52 -1.28 0.90
N TYR A 31 -8.67 -2.54 1.31
CA TYR A 31 -10.00 -3.11 1.57
C TYR A 31 -10.73 -2.43 2.72
N ALA A 32 -10.01 -2.03 3.76
CA ALA A 32 -10.61 -1.31 4.87
C ALA A 32 -11.10 0.08 4.44
N LEU A 33 -10.30 0.81 3.65
CA LEU A 33 -10.71 2.09 3.05
C LEU A 33 -11.87 1.94 2.08
N ASP A 34 -11.92 0.87 1.28
CA ASP A 34 -13.08 0.57 0.42
C ASP A 34 -14.36 0.43 1.25
N ASN A 35 -14.32 -0.30 2.37
CA ASN A 35 -15.51 -0.43 3.23
C ASN A 35 -15.99 0.92 3.78
N VAL A 36 -15.06 1.81 4.14
CA VAL A 36 -15.38 3.18 4.58
C VAL A 36 -16.02 3.97 3.44
N LEU A 37 -15.46 3.88 2.23
CA LEU A 37 -15.99 4.52 1.03
C LEU A 37 -17.42 4.08 0.77
N TRP A 38 -17.68 2.77 0.77
CA TRP A 38 -19.01 2.20 0.57
C TRP A 38 -20.03 2.70 1.60
N ALA A 39 -19.63 2.81 2.87
CA ALA A 39 -20.50 3.34 3.92
C ALA A 39 -20.84 4.82 3.67
N LEU A 40 -19.86 5.64 3.29
CA LEU A 40 -20.09 7.05 2.97
C LEU A 40 -20.96 7.22 1.71
N GLU A 41 -20.75 6.41 0.69
CA GLU A 41 -21.56 6.42 -0.53
C GLU A 41 -23.03 6.05 -0.25
N ASP A 42 -23.29 5.01 0.56
CA ASP A 42 -24.67 4.66 0.97
C ASP A 42 -25.34 5.80 1.75
N LEU A 43 -24.60 6.47 2.63
CA LEU A 43 -25.09 7.64 3.36
C LEU A 43 -25.42 8.80 2.42
N ASN A 44 -24.56 9.05 1.43
CA ASN A 44 -24.76 10.10 0.43
C ASN A 44 -25.99 9.81 -0.45
N LEU A 45 -26.13 8.57 -0.91
CA LEU A 45 -27.28 8.12 -1.71
C LEU A 45 -28.61 8.25 -0.95
N ARG A 46 -28.57 8.12 0.38
CA ARG A 46 -29.74 8.28 1.26
C ARG A 46 -29.91 9.70 1.79
N GLU A 47 -29.14 10.66 1.27
CA GLU A 47 -29.15 12.07 1.68
C GLU A 47 -29.00 12.26 3.21
N ARG A 48 -28.25 11.36 3.86
CA ARG A 48 -27.93 11.50 5.29
C ARG A 48 -26.91 12.62 5.45
N SER A 49 -26.93 13.28 6.60
CA SER A 49 -25.99 14.35 6.95
C SER A 49 -25.09 14.00 8.13
N VAL A 50 -25.39 12.89 8.81
CA VAL A 50 -24.67 12.44 10.00
C VAL A 50 -23.92 11.16 9.68
N VAL A 51 -22.62 11.18 9.93
CA VAL A 51 -21.74 10.02 9.77
C VAL A 51 -21.78 9.18 11.06
N PRO A 52 -22.01 7.87 10.98
CA PRO A 52 -21.96 6.96 12.13
C PRO A 52 -20.60 6.99 12.84
N GLY A 53 -20.60 6.82 14.16
CA GLY A 53 -19.38 6.93 14.98
C GLY A 53 -18.30 5.91 14.62
N ASP A 54 -18.70 4.69 14.26
CA ASP A 54 -17.81 3.62 13.80
C ASP A 54 -17.12 3.96 12.46
N VAL A 55 -17.80 4.68 11.58
CA VAL A 55 -17.20 5.19 10.33
C VAL A 55 -16.24 6.34 10.63
N VAL A 56 -16.57 7.23 11.58
CA VAL A 56 -15.68 8.30 12.03
C VAL A 56 -14.39 7.74 12.63
N GLU A 57 -14.49 6.72 13.49
CA GLU A 57 -13.32 6.05 14.07
C GLU A 57 -12.40 5.47 13.00
N GLN A 58 -12.97 4.83 11.97
CA GLN A 58 -12.20 4.30 10.85
C GLN A 58 -11.54 5.40 10.02
N LEU A 59 -12.26 6.50 9.71
CA LEU A 59 -11.68 7.65 9.02
C LEU A 59 -10.46 8.18 9.75
N LEU A 60 -10.57 8.38 11.06
CA LEU A 60 -9.46 8.87 11.89
C LEU A 60 -8.30 7.87 11.96
N ALA A 61 -8.58 6.56 12.00
CA ALA A 61 -7.56 5.51 11.99
C ALA A 61 -6.72 5.52 10.69
N PHE A 62 -7.32 5.91 9.57
CA PHE A 62 -6.62 6.09 8.29
C PHE A 62 -6.10 7.51 8.06
N GLY A 63 -6.12 8.37 9.10
CA GLY A 63 -5.62 9.74 9.01
C GLY A 63 -6.51 10.69 8.19
N VAL A 64 -7.75 10.29 7.89
CA VAL A 64 -8.73 11.15 7.22
C VAL A 64 -9.39 12.05 8.27
N PRO A 65 -9.20 13.38 8.21
CA PRO A 65 -9.75 14.28 9.20
C PRO A 65 -11.27 14.35 9.10
N TYR A 66 -11.95 14.19 10.24
CA TYR A 66 -13.40 14.31 10.33
C TYR A 66 -13.80 15.51 11.20
N ARG A 67 -14.77 16.28 10.72
CA ARG A 67 -15.52 17.26 11.50
C ARG A 67 -16.99 17.15 11.14
N SER A 68 -17.88 17.42 12.09
CA SER A 68 -19.32 17.29 11.92
C SER A 68 -19.93 18.23 10.87
N ASP A 69 -19.21 19.27 10.46
CA ASP A 69 -19.63 20.24 9.45
C ASP A 69 -19.20 19.89 8.02
N VAL A 70 -18.32 18.89 7.84
CA VAL A 70 -17.85 18.42 6.53
C VAL A 70 -18.96 17.63 5.83
N LYS A 71 -19.13 17.85 4.53
CA LYS A 71 -20.13 17.13 3.73
C LYS A 71 -19.62 15.74 3.39
N ILE A 72 -20.53 14.77 3.32
CA ILE A 72 -20.19 13.39 2.98
C ILE A 72 -19.48 13.28 1.61
N PRO A 73 -19.87 14.01 0.56
CA PRO A 73 -19.09 14.06 -0.68
C PRO A 73 -17.63 14.48 -0.48
N ASP A 74 -17.36 15.47 0.37
CA ASP A 74 -15.99 15.89 0.66
C ASP A 74 -15.21 14.80 1.42
N LEU A 75 -15.87 14.06 2.32
CA LEU A 75 -15.27 12.92 3.00
C LEU A 75 -14.93 11.78 2.03
N ILE A 76 -15.77 11.53 1.03
CA ILE A 76 -15.51 10.54 -0.04
C ILE A 76 -14.21 10.90 -0.78
N GLU A 77 -14.04 12.17 -1.17
CA GLU A 77 -12.81 12.65 -1.82
C GLU A 77 -11.56 12.49 -0.95
N LEU A 78 -11.69 12.75 0.35
CA LEU A 78 -10.59 12.55 1.30
C LEU A 78 -10.22 11.07 1.45
N VAL A 79 -11.21 10.17 1.43
CA VAL A 79 -10.97 8.72 1.46
C VAL A 79 -10.28 8.26 0.17
N PHE A 80 -10.69 8.77 -1.00
CA PHE A 80 -9.97 8.49 -2.25
C PHE A 80 -8.51 8.94 -2.19
N THR A 81 -8.26 10.13 -1.65
CA THR A 81 -6.89 10.65 -1.45
C THR A 81 -6.08 9.73 -0.53
N ALA A 82 -6.69 9.18 0.52
CA ALA A 82 -6.03 8.21 1.40
C ALA A 82 -5.75 6.88 0.67
N GLN A 83 -6.66 6.41 -0.19
CA GLN A 83 -6.46 5.19 -0.99
C GLN A 83 -5.30 5.32 -1.99
N GLU A 84 -5.13 6.48 -2.62
CA GLU A 84 -4.05 6.72 -3.58
C GLU A 84 -2.66 6.46 -2.99
N GLN A 85 -2.47 6.73 -1.69
CA GLN A 85 -1.22 6.46 -0.97
C GLN A 85 -0.84 4.97 -0.98
N PHE A 86 -1.83 4.09 -1.05
CA PHE A 86 -1.64 2.64 -1.09
C PHE A 86 -1.67 2.07 -2.52
N MET A 87 -2.09 2.84 -3.51
CA MET A 87 -2.08 2.42 -4.92
C MET A 87 -0.79 2.79 -5.65
N ASN A 88 -0.25 3.98 -5.38
CA ASN A 88 0.91 4.54 -6.09
C ASN A 88 2.24 4.16 -5.43
N VAL A 89 2.53 2.85 -5.34
CA VAL A 89 3.78 2.36 -4.74
C VAL A 89 4.66 1.75 -5.82
N GLU A 90 5.88 2.27 -5.99
CA GLU A 90 6.89 1.66 -6.87
C GLU A 90 7.16 0.21 -6.44
N PRO A 91 7.35 -0.72 -7.40
CA PRO A 91 7.70 -2.09 -7.05
C PRO A 91 9.08 -2.11 -6.38
N ASP A 92 9.16 -2.76 -5.21
CA ASP A 92 10.43 -3.00 -4.52
C ASP A 92 11.47 -3.61 -5.48
N GLU A 93 12.72 -3.16 -5.40
CA GLU A 93 13.87 -3.64 -6.22
C GLU A 93 13.98 -5.17 -6.27
N ILE A 94 13.53 -5.87 -5.22
CA ILE A 94 13.57 -7.34 -5.12
C ILE A 94 12.67 -8.02 -6.17
N ASN A 95 11.59 -7.35 -6.60
CA ASN A 95 10.69 -7.83 -7.66
C ASN A 95 10.89 -7.05 -8.98
N ARG A 96 11.86 -6.13 -9.03
CA ARG A 96 12.18 -5.38 -10.25
C ARG A 96 12.84 -6.31 -11.25
N VAL A 97 12.28 -6.37 -12.45
CA VAL A 97 12.96 -7.01 -13.59
C VAL A 97 14.15 -6.12 -13.96
N PRO A 98 15.38 -6.65 -14.00
CA PRO A 98 16.55 -5.88 -14.43
C PRO A 98 16.31 -5.28 -15.82
N THR A 99 16.82 -4.07 -16.04
CA THR A 99 16.70 -3.45 -17.38
C THR A 99 17.62 -4.15 -18.38
N LEU A 100 17.35 -3.99 -19.66
CA LEU A 100 18.19 -4.57 -20.72
C LEU A 100 19.65 -4.12 -20.59
N GLU A 101 19.87 -2.85 -20.24
CA GLU A 101 21.21 -2.26 -20.02
C GLU A 101 21.93 -2.88 -18.81
N GLU A 102 21.21 -3.13 -17.71
CA GLU A 102 21.76 -3.79 -16.51
C GLU A 102 22.13 -5.26 -16.81
N LEU A 103 21.33 -5.95 -17.63
CA LEU A 103 21.61 -7.32 -18.09
C LEU A 103 22.85 -7.36 -19.00
N GLU A 104 22.93 -6.46 -19.98
CA GLU A 104 24.09 -6.35 -20.88
C GLU A 104 25.39 -6.10 -20.11
N ALA A 105 25.37 -5.19 -19.12
CA ALA A 105 26.53 -4.92 -18.26
C ALA A 105 26.97 -6.17 -17.46
N TYR A 106 26.03 -6.97 -16.97
CA TYR A 106 26.32 -8.21 -16.25
C TYR A 106 26.94 -9.29 -17.15
N PHE A 107 26.44 -9.45 -18.38
CA PHE A 107 26.97 -10.40 -19.35
C PHE A 107 28.35 -9.98 -19.88
N GLU A 108 28.60 -8.67 -20.06
CA GLU A 108 29.90 -8.15 -20.48
C GLU A 108 30.97 -8.40 -19.40
N GLN A 109 30.64 -8.19 -18.11
CA GLN A 109 31.55 -8.48 -17.00
C GLN A 109 31.86 -9.98 -16.86
N SER A 110 30.87 -10.85 -17.11
CA SER A 110 31.06 -12.31 -17.06
C SER A 110 31.90 -12.86 -18.21
N ARG A 111 32.08 -12.11 -19.30
CA ARG A 111 32.89 -12.49 -20.47
C ARG A 111 34.38 -12.23 -20.31
N VAL A 112 34.76 -11.36 -19.36
CA VAL A 112 36.14 -10.90 -19.15
C VAL A 112 36.80 -11.63 -17.96
N ALA A 113 36.04 -12.45 -17.23
CA ALA A 113 36.50 -13.26 -16.09
C ALA A 113 37.01 -14.65 -16.50
#